data_AF-A0A2N2D402-F1
#
_entry.id   AF-A0A2N2D402-F1
#
_cell.length_a   1.000
_cell.length_b   1.000
_cell.length_c   1.000
_cell.angle_alpha   90.00
_cell.angle_beta   90.00
_cell.angle_gamma   90.00
#
_symmetry.space_group_name_H-M   'P 1'
#
loop_
_entity.id
_entity.type
_entity.pdbx_description
1 polymer ?
#
loop_
_entity_poly.entity_id
_entity_poly.type
_entity_poly.pdbx_seq_one_letter_code
_entity_poly.pdbx_strand_id
1 'polypeptide(L)'
;MKRNQISKWLRLSVLFGLLAYVTYESYMHQVLGGGKAASVHALCPLGALESLYTLLFMGSFIQKIYSGTVVLLVLTIVLALLFRRSFCGMLCPFGALQELFAMLGRKIFRKRLVVPELIDKPGRYLKYVALILTVGMAWYLGKLWMSPYDPYVAYSHLSTASGYIAEEPLAVIGFILLALTIIGSILYDRFFCKYLCPAGAFYAIIGKISPTRVERNDDLCIHCHACNKACPVNIEVEKAVQVNSAECINCNDCVLVCPKEGALEIKSFKKIIHPIAILLMVVGLFFGTIFIADVTGYYQTMPSALKEGQIISLSEIKGYFTIEDAAIATGLSLEEVYQKMDIPKSVSKSTQMKEISQQVSGYDFDAAKVKAGGTDVPAQETINPNPANNSVKVDLSGIKGSMTIREAAESLNMDQKEFYTLFKIPGDVPAQTQMKNIGELVSGYNLDQVKEMLK
;
A
#
# COMPACT_ATOMS: atom_id res chain seq x y z
N MET A 1 -19.65 -5.69 34.33
CA MET A 1 -19.63 -4.25 33.90
C MET A 1 -18.23 -3.62 33.71
N LYS A 2 -17.32 -3.61 34.71
CA LYS A 2 -15.97 -2.96 34.56
C LYS A 2 -15.16 -3.50 33.36
N ARG A 3 -15.15 -4.83 33.16
CA ARG A 3 -14.45 -5.49 32.03
C ARG A 3 -14.98 -5.05 30.65
N ASN A 4 -16.28 -4.79 30.52
CA ASN A 4 -16.88 -4.31 29.27
C ASN A 4 -16.47 -2.87 28.96
N GLN A 5 -16.40 -2.02 29.98
CA GLN A 5 -15.89 -0.65 29.82
C GLN A 5 -14.43 -0.64 29.36
N ILE A 6 -13.59 -1.47 29.98
CA ILE A 6 -12.18 -1.64 29.54
C ILE A 6 -12.12 -2.07 28.07
N SER A 7 -12.94 -3.04 27.67
CA SER A 7 -12.99 -3.53 26.28
C SER A 7 -13.33 -2.43 25.29
N LYS A 8 -14.33 -1.61 25.63
CA LYS A 8 -14.78 -0.49 24.80
C LYS A 8 -13.68 0.56 24.63
N TRP A 9 -13.08 0.97 25.75
CA TRP A 9 -12.00 1.96 25.74
C TRP A 9 -10.77 1.44 24.99
N LEU A 10 -10.39 0.18 25.20
CA LEU A 10 -9.26 -0.41 24.48
C LEU A 10 -9.48 -0.40 22.96
N ARG A 11 -10.69 -0.75 22.47
CA ARG A 11 -11.02 -0.67 21.04
C ARG A 11 -10.91 0.77 20.52
N LEU A 12 -11.48 1.72 21.24
CA LEU A 12 -11.44 3.13 20.85
C LEU A 12 -10.00 3.66 20.85
N SER A 13 -9.18 3.29 21.83
CA SER A 13 -7.76 3.64 21.89
C SER A 13 -7.00 3.11 20.68
N VAL A 14 -7.23 1.85 20.26
CA VAL A 14 -6.61 1.30 19.05
C VAL A 14 -7.03 2.08 17.81
N LEU A 15 -8.34 2.32 17.64
CA LEU A 15 -8.88 3.04 16.49
C LEU A 15 -8.35 4.48 16.39
N PHE A 16 -8.34 5.23 17.49
CA PHE A 16 -7.86 6.62 17.48
C PHE A 16 -6.34 6.72 17.45
N GLY A 17 -5.63 5.76 18.03
CA GLY A 17 -4.18 5.65 17.89
C GLY A 17 -3.78 5.42 16.43
N LEU A 18 -4.45 4.48 15.75
CA LEU A 18 -4.24 4.22 14.33
C LEU A 18 -4.63 5.40 13.44
N LEU A 19 -5.74 6.08 13.75
CA LEU A 19 -6.12 7.29 13.05
C LEU A 19 -5.03 8.36 13.19
N ALA A 20 -4.60 8.68 14.41
CA ALA A 20 -3.56 9.67 14.65
C ALA A 20 -2.24 9.33 13.95
N TYR A 21 -1.83 8.06 14.00
CA TYR A 21 -0.64 7.58 13.30
C TYR A 21 -0.74 7.77 11.78
N VAL A 22 -1.84 7.34 11.17
CA VAL A 22 -2.03 7.50 9.72
C VAL A 22 -2.16 8.95 9.29
N THR A 23 -2.81 9.80 10.10
CA THR A 23 -2.86 11.25 9.85
C THR A 23 -1.45 11.85 9.88
N TYR A 24 -0.64 11.45 10.86
CA TYR A 24 0.75 11.89 10.98
C TYR A 24 1.58 11.46 9.77
N GLU A 25 1.57 10.17 9.42
CA GLU A 25 2.29 9.65 8.26
C GLU A 25 1.84 10.30 6.95
N SER A 26 0.53 10.52 6.78
CA SER A 26 -0.01 11.21 5.60
C SER A 26 0.51 12.64 5.50
N TYR A 27 0.50 13.38 6.62
CA TYR A 27 1.04 14.73 6.68
C TYR A 27 2.55 14.75 6.38
N MET A 28 3.31 13.83 6.98
CA MET A 28 4.74 13.69 6.73
C MET A 28 5.05 13.33 5.28
N HIS A 29 4.23 12.50 4.63
CA HIS A 29 4.36 12.18 3.20
C HIS A 29 4.16 13.41 2.31
N GLN A 30 3.22 14.30 2.64
CA GLN A 30 3.03 15.55 1.89
C GLN A 30 4.19 16.53 2.11
N VAL A 31 4.70 16.65 3.34
CA VAL A 31 5.74 17.63 3.68
C VAL A 31 7.14 17.18 3.24
N LEU A 32 7.49 15.91 3.44
CA LEU A 32 8.83 15.38 3.15
C LEU A 32 8.97 14.80 1.73
N GLY A 33 7.86 14.58 1.02
CA GLY A 33 7.84 13.96 -0.31
C GLY A 33 7.83 12.42 -0.27
N GLY A 34 7.43 11.83 -1.40
CA GLY A 34 6.99 10.43 -1.51
C GLY A 34 8.04 9.31 -1.39
N GLY A 35 9.20 9.61 -0.82
CA GLY A 35 10.28 8.65 -0.56
C GLY A 35 10.63 8.47 0.93
N LYS A 36 10.11 9.31 1.83
CA LYS A 36 10.47 9.29 3.27
C LYS A 36 9.34 8.83 4.20
N ALA A 37 8.13 8.70 3.68
CA ALA A 37 6.95 8.23 4.41
C ALA A 37 6.07 7.38 3.48
N ALA A 38 5.37 6.40 4.04
CA ALA A 38 4.56 5.46 3.28
C ALA A 38 3.45 6.17 2.49
N SER A 39 3.18 5.71 1.27
CA SER A 39 2.05 6.25 0.50
C SER A 39 0.71 5.83 1.12
N VAL A 40 -0.30 6.64 0.88
CA VAL A 40 -1.64 6.44 1.44
C VAL A 40 -2.29 5.17 0.89
N HIS A 41 -1.99 4.84 -0.36
CA HIS A 41 -2.37 3.57 -1.00
C HIS A 41 -1.70 2.36 -0.35
N ALA A 42 -0.50 2.52 0.24
CA ALA A 42 0.16 1.46 1.00
C ALA A 42 -0.53 1.17 2.34
N LEU A 43 -1.36 2.07 2.85
CA LEU A 43 -2.07 1.93 4.13
C LEU A 43 -3.55 1.54 3.97
N CYS A 44 -4.08 1.61 2.75
CA CYS A 44 -5.46 1.24 2.43
C CYS A 44 -5.52 -0.07 1.63
N PRO A 45 -6.19 -1.12 2.13
CA PRO A 45 -6.35 -2.38 1.39
C PRO A 45 -7.10 -2.24 0.05
N LEU A 46 -7.76 -1.11 -0.22
CA LEU A 46 -8.48 -0.87 -1.46
C LEU A 46 -7.54 -0.81 -2.67
N GLY A 47 -6.36 -0.18 -2.55
CA GLY A 47 -5.40 -0.11 -3.65
C GLY A 47 -4.92 -1.49 -4.09
N ALA A 48 -4.78 -2.42 -3.14
CA ALA A 48 -4.47 -3.81 -3.43
C ALA A 48 -5.60 -4.54 -4.16
N LEU A 49 -6.87 -4.24 -3.81
CA LEU A 49 -8.03 -4.82 -4.47
C LEU A 49 -8.14 -4.41 -5.94
N GLU A 50 -7.89 -3.13 -6.26
CA GLU A 50 -7.89 -2.65 -7.65
C GLU A 50 -6.82 -3.36 -8.51
N SER A 51 -5.75 -3.78 -7.86
CA SER A 51 -4.52 -4.20 -8.53
C SER A 51 -4.33 -5.70 -8.53
N LEU A 52 -5.28 -6.41 -7.92
CA LEU A 52 -5.32 -7.86 -7.86
C LEU A 52 -5.34 -8.50 -9.25
N TYR A 53 -5.98 -7.86 -10.23
CA TYR A 53 -6.02 -8.38 -11.61
C TYR A 53 -4.68 -8.30 -12.31
N THR A 54 -4.02 -7.14 -12.27
CA THR A 54 -2.68 -6.99 -12.86
C THR A 54 -1.69 -7.96 -12.20
N LEU A 55 -1.79 -8.15 -10.88
CA LEU A 55 -0.97 -9.10 -10.14
C LEU A 55 -1.22 -10.56 -10.54
N LEU A 56 -2.48 -10.98 -10.71
CA LEU A 56 -2.84 -12.37 -10.98
C LEU A 56 -2.70 -12.77 -12.45
N PHE A 57 -2.96 -11.85 -13.39
CA PHE A 57 -3.07 -12.16 -14.82
C PHE A 57 -1.96 -11.55 -15.68
N MET A 58 -1.35 -10.44 -15.27
CA MET A 58 -0.30 -9.76 -16.05
C MET A 58 1.10 -9.99 -15.49
N GLY A 59 1.24 -10.60 -14.30
CA GLY A 59 2.53 -10.94 -13.68
C GLY A 59 3.39 -9.72 -13.29
N SER A 60 2.86 -8.50 -13.41
CA SER A 60 3.59 -7.26 -13.14
C SER A 60 2.94 -6.47 -12.00
N PHE A 61 3.78 -5.85 -11.16
CA PHE A 61 3.32 -4.87 -10.19
C PHE A 61 3.05 -3.54 -10.92
N ILE A 62 1.88 -2.94 -10.71
CA ILE A 62 1.62 -1.56 -11.17
C ILE A 62 2.63 -0.65 -10.47
N GLN A 63 3.25 0.29 -11.20
CA GLN A 63 4.37 1.15 -10.75
C GLN A 63 4.14 1.94 -9.43
N LYS A 64 2.90 2.02 -8.93
CA LYS A 64 2.52 2.68 -7.66
C LYS A 64 2.29 1.72 -6.48
N ILE A 65 2.51 0.42 -6.66
CA ILE A 65 2.09 -0.62 -5.70
C ILE A 65 3.29 -1.35 -5.13
N TYR A 66 3.36 -1.34 -3.81
CA TYR A 66 4.43 -1.96 -3.05
C TYR A 66 4.06 -3.40 -2.64
N SER A 67 5.04 -4.26 -2.39
CA SER A 67 4.79 -5.61 -1.85
C SER A 67 3.92 -5.57 -0.58
N GLY A 68 4.04 -4.50 0.21
CA GLY A 68 3.24 -4.28 1.42
C GLY A 68 1.72 -4.22 1.20
N THR A 69 1.23 -3.78 0.04
CA THR A 69 -0.23 -3.74 -0.22
C THR A 69 -0.80 -5.14 -0.42
N VAL A 70 -0.03 -6.06 -1.01
CA VAL A 70 -0.44 -7.46 -1.19
C VAL A 70 -0.51 -8.15 0.17
N VAL A 71 0.51 -7.93 1.02
CA VAL A 71 0.51 -8.44 2.40
C VAL A 71 -0.73 -7.93 3.15
N LEU A 72 -1.04 -6.64 3.05
CA LEU A 72 -2.23 -6.07 3.68
C LEU A 72 -3.53 -6.68 3.15
N LEU A 73 -3.66 -6.91 1.84
CA LEU A 73 -4.86 -7.53 1.26
C LEU A 73 -5.06 -8.95 1.75
N VAL A 74 -4.02 -9.78 1.71
CA VAL A 74 -4.07 -11.17 2.19
C VAL A 74 -4.45 -11.17 3.67
N LEU A 75 -3.80 -10.33 4.46
CA LEU A 75 -4.06 -10.19 5.88
C LEU A 75 -5.51 -9.77 6.17
N THR A 76 -6.05 -8.78 5.47
CA THR A 76 -7.44 -8.35 5.68
C THR A 76 -8.46 -9.37 5.16
N ILE A 77 -8.13 -10.16 4.13
CA ILE A 77 -8.94 -11.31 3.71
C ILE A 77 -8.94 -12.37 4.81
N VAL A 78 -7.80 -12.73 5.38
CA VAL A 78 -7.71 -13.69 6.49
C VAL A 78 -8.51 -13.19 7.70
N LEU A 79 -8.39 -11.90 8.05
CA LEU A 79 -9.22 -11.29 9.08
C LEU A 79 -10.71 -11.36 8.75
N ALA A 80 -11.10 -11.10 7.49
CA ALA A 80 -12.47 -11.22 7.02
C ALA A 80 -13.01 -12.65 7.18
N LEU A 81 -12.20 -13.65 6.83
CA LEU A 81 -12.54 -15.07 6.91
C LEU A 81 -12.64 -15.59 8.35
N LEU A 82 -11.84 -15.08 9.28
CA LEU A 82 -11.83 -15.56 10.67
C LEU A 82 -12.77 -14.76 11.59
N PHE A 83 -12.84 -13.44 11.40
CA PHE A 83 -13.46 -12.49 12.31
C PHE A 83 -14.48 -11.56 11.65
N ARG A 84 -14.99 -11.91 10.46
CA ARG A 84 -15.84 -11.05 9.62
C ARG A 84 -15.15 -9.72 9.32
N ARG A 85 -15.92 -8.67 9.05
CA ARG A 85 -15.44 -7.30 8.78
C ARG A 85 -14.82 -6.59 10.00
N SER A 86 -14.12 -7.32 10.88
CA SER A 86 -13.47 -6.80 12.10
C SER A 86 -12.45 -5.72 11.78
N PHE A 87 -11.77 -5.77 10.64
CA PHE A 87 -10.86 -4.70 10.21
C PHE A 87 -11.57 -3.33 10.21
N CYS A 88 -12.78 -3.24 9.62
CA CYS A 88 -13.57 -2.01 9.61
C CYS A 88 -13.97 -1.54 11.01
N GLY A 89 -14.23 -2.48 11.93
CA GLY A 89 -14.71 -2.20 13.29
C GLY A 89 -13.62 -1.98 14.34
N MET A 90 -12.38 -2.42 14.10
CA MET A 90 -11.31 -2.45 15.11
C MET A 90 -9.98 -1.82 14.66
N LEU A 91 -9.72 -1.71 13.36
CA LEU A 91 -8.40 -1.29 12.84
C LEU A 91 -8.47 -0.14 11.84
N CYS A 92 -9.54 -0.04 11.04
CA CYS A 92 -9.61 0.90 9.93
C CYS A 92 -9.58 2.37 10.40
N PRO A 93 -8.55 3.17 10.02
CA PRO A 93 -8.44 4.59 10.37
C PRO A 93 -9.61 5.42 9.83
N PHE A 94 -10.01 5.18 8.57
CA PHE A 94 -11.17 5.87 7.98
C PHE A 94 -12.49 5.52 8.67
N GLY A 95 -12.57 4.30 9.23
CA GLY A 95 -13.66 3.88 10.08
C GLY A 95 -13.68 4.63 11.42
N ALA A 96 -12.51 4.79 12.05
CA ALA A 96 -12.33 5.58 13.26
C ALA A 96 -12.72 7.04 13.04
N LEU A 97 -12.35 7.63 11.89
CA LEU A 97 -12.74 8.99 11.51
C LEU A 97 -14.26 9.15 11.48
N GLN A 98 -14.98 8.21 10.86
CA GLN A 98 -16.45 8.24 10.84
C GLN A 98 -17.05 8.05 12.24
N GLU A 99 -16.45 7.22 13.09
CA GLU A 99 -16.90 7.04 14.49
C GLU A 99 -16.65 8.27 15.36
N LEU A 100 -15.56 9.01 15.11
CA LEU A 100 -15.27 10.30 15.73
C LEU A 100 -16.36 11.33 15.41
N PHE A 101 -16.68 11.50 14.11
CA PHE A 101 -17.70 12.43 13.68
C PHE A 101 -19.11 12.01 14.15
N ALA A 102 -19.38 10.71 14.22
CA ALA A 102 -20.64 10.24 14.79
C ALA A 102 -20.75 10.49 16.30
N MET A 103 -19.65 10.40 17.05
CA MET A 103 -19.60 10.83 18.46
C MET A 103 -19.88 12.32 18.60
N LEU A 104 -19.27 13.14 17.73
CA LEU A 104 -19.52 14.58 17.69
C LEU A 104 -21.00 14.87 17.37
N GLY A 105 -21.57 14.20 16.37
CA GLY A 105 -22.98 14.31 16.01
C GLY A 105 -23.92 13.94 17.16
N ARG A 106 -23.67 12.82 17.86
CA ARG A 106 -24.44 12.45 19.07
C ARG A 106 -24.39 13.53 20.15
N LYS A 107 -23.25 14.21 20.30
CA LYS A 107 -23.10 15.34 21.24
C LYS A 107 -23.89 16.57 20.79
N ILE A 108 -23.86 16.88 19.49
CA ILE A 108 -24.58 18.03 18.89
C ILE A 108 -26.10 17.82 18.95
N PHE A 109 -26.60 16.69 18.44
CA PHE A 109 -28.04 16.43 18.33
C PHE A 109 -28.64 15.84 19.62
N ARG A 110 -27.81 15.53 20.63
CA ARG A 110 -28.18 14.84 21.89
C ARG A 110 -28.91 13.50 21.71
N LYS A 111 -28.91 12.96 20.49
CA LYS A 111 -29.50 11.67 20.13
C LYS A 111 -28.71 11.04 18.99
N ARG A 112 -28.86 9.72 18.85
CA ARG A 112 -28.36 8.96 17.71
C ARG A 112 -29.43 8.98 16.62
N LEU A 113 -29.16 9.61 15.47
CA LEU A 113 -30.07 9.51 14.32
C LEU A 113 -29.89 8.16 13.66
N VAL A 114 -31.00 7.53 13.29
CA VAL A 114 -31.04 6.22 12.64
C VAL A 114 -31.77 6.40 11.32
N VAL A 115 -31.13 5.99 10.22
CA VAL A 115 -31.75 6.01 8.89
C VAL A 115 -32.97 5.07 8.89
N PRO A 116 -34.15 5.51 8.40
CA PRO A 116 -35.31 4.65 8.26
C PRO A 116 -35.00 3.39 7.43
N GLU A 117 -35.55 2.24 7.81
CA GLU A 117 -35.22 0.95 7.18
C GLU A 117 -35.49 0.91 5.67
N LEU A 118 -36.53 1.62 5.23
CA LEU A 118 -36.95 1.70 3.82
C LEU A 118 -35.87 2.32 2.94
N ILE A 119 -35.04 3.23 3.48
CA ILE A 119 -33.93 3.86 2.77
C ILE A 119 -32.64 3.08 3.04
N ASP A 120 -32.48 2.61 4.28
CA ASP A 120 -31.28 1.96 4.73
C ASP A 120 -31.01 0.64 4.00
N LYS A 121 -32.01 -0.25 3.93
CA LYS A 121 -31.87 -1.57 3.31
C LYS A 121 -31.47 -1.50 1.83
N PRO A 122 -32.15 -0.73 0.94
CA PRO A 122 -31.72 -0.60 -0.45
C PRO A 122 -30.42 0.18 -0.58
N GLY A 123 -30.21 1.24 0.21
CA GLY A 123 -29.00 2.05 0.16
C GLY A 123 -27.73 1.23 0.42
N ARG A 124 -27.79 0.22 1.29
CA ARG A 124 -26.66 -0.69 1.57
C ARG A 124 -26.18 -1.47 0.34
N TYR A 125 -26.96 -1.55 -0.74
CA TYR A 125 -26.53 -2.22 -1.95
C TYR A 125 -25.63 -1.37 -2.84
N LEU A 126 -25.63 -0.04 -2.65
CA LEU A 126 -24.86 0.89 -3.47
C LEU A 126 -23.34 0.63 -3.39
N LYS A 127 -22.83 0.18 -2.26
CA LYS A 127 -21.41 -0.20 -2.11
C LYS A 127 -21.02 -1.41 -2.97
N TYR A 128 -21.95 -2.31 -3.31
CA TYR A 128 -21.67 -3.43 -4.22
C TYR A 128 -21.64 -2.95 -5.67
N VAL A 129 -22.48 -1.96 -6.03
CA VAL A 129 -22.35 -1.26 -7.31
C VAL A 129 -20.99 -0.56 -7.38
N ALA A 130 -20.60 0.16 -6.33
CA ALA A 130 -19.28 0.78 -6.23
C ALA A 130 -18.15 -0.25 -6.35
N LEU A 131 -18.28 -1.43 -5.74
CA LEU A 131 -17.32 -2.53 -5.87
C LEU A 131 -17.21 -3.03 -7.32
N ILE A 132 -18.34 -3.32 -7.97
CA ILE A 132 -18.36 -3.80 -9.37
C ILE A 132 -17.72 -2.76 -10.29
N LEU A 133 -18.05 -1.47 -10.11
CA LEU A 133 -17.46 -0.38 -10.88
C LEU A 133 -15.96 -0.24 -10.60
N THR A 134 -15.55 -0.27 -9.33
CA THR A 134 -14.13 -0.17 -8.92
C THR A 134 -13.31 -1.27 -9.55
N VAL A 135 -13.76 -2.52 -9.42
CA VAL A 135 -13.06 -3.69 -9.96
C VAL A 135 -13.11 -3.70 -11.49
N GLY A 136 -14.28 -3.50 -12.10
CA GLY A 136 -14.43 -3.54 -13.56
C GLY A 136 -13.63 -2.47 -14.28
N MET A 137 -13.63 -1.23 -13.78
CA MET A 137 -12.85 -0.13 -14.37
C MET A 137 -11.35 -0.28 -14.11
N ALA A 138 -10.95 -0.77 -12.93
CA ALA A 138 -9.54 -1.06 -12.66
C ALA A 138 -8.99 -2.12 -13.63
N TRP A 139 -9.78 -3.15 -13.95
CA TRP A 139 -9.39 -4.20 -14.88
C TRP A 139 -9.39 -3.72 -16.32
N TYR A 140 -10.35 -2.88 -16.71
CA TYR A 140 -10.42 -2.30 -18.05
C TYR A 140 -9.26 -1.32 -18.32
N LEU A 141 -8.92 -0.48 -17.34
CA LEU A 141 -7.91 0.57 -17.50
C LEU A 141 -6.49 0.14 -17.09
N GLY A 142 -6.34 -0.97 -16.36
CA GLY A 142 -5.05 -1.46 -15.86
C GLY A 142 -4.36 -0.54 -14.84
N LYS A 143 -5.09 0.39 -14.22
CA LYS A 143 -4.56 1.41 -13.28
C LYS A 143 -5.44 1.59 -12.05
N LEU A 144 -4.89 2.21 -10.99
CA LEU A 144 -5.65 2.66 -9.81
C LEU A 144 -6.55 3.87 -10.14
N TRP A 145 -7.60 3.61 -10.92
CA TRP A 145 -8.48 4.65 -11.43
C TRP A 145 -9.32 5.32 -10.32
N MET A 146 -9.56 4.66 -9.18
CA MET A 146 -10.34 5.21 -8.08
C MET A 146 -9.56 6.23 -7.24
N SER A 147 -8.24 6.33 -7.41
CA SER A 147 -7.37 7.22 -6.61
C SER A 147 -7.88 8.69 -6.51
N PRO A 148 -8.29 9.37 -7.59
CA PRO A 148 -8.83 10.74 -7.48
C PRO A 148 -10.24 10.79 -6.85
N TYR A 149 -10.98 9.69 -6.83
CA TYR A 149 -12.35 9.63 -6.30
C TYR A 149 -12.41 9.11 -4.86
N ASP A 150 -11.34 8.53 -4.33
CA ASP A 150 -11.32 7.93 -2.99
C ASP A 150 -11.28 9.02 -1.89
N PRO A 151 -12.30 9.10 -1.01
CA PRO A 151 -12.30 10.07 0.09
C PRO A 151 -11.19 9.82 1.11
N TYR A 152 -10.64 8.61 1.19
CA TYR A 152 -9.47 8.33 2.04
C TYR A 152 -8.20 8.98 1.47
N VAL A 153 -8.01 8.94 0.16
CA VAL A 153 -6.92 9.66 -0.52
C VAL A 153 -7.12 11.17 -0.37
N ALA A 154 -8.34 11.67 -0.62
CA ALA A 154 -8.64 13.09 -0.39
C ALA A 154 -8.35 13.54 1.06
N TYR A 155 -8.67 12.69 2.05
CA TYR A 155 -8.37 12.96 3.45
C TYR A 155 -6.87 13.10 3.71
N SER A 156 -6.05 12.23 3.10
CA SER A 156 -4.60 12.25 3.27
C SER A 156 -3.91 13.45 2.60
N HIS A 157 -4.53 14.01 1.55
CA HIS A 157 -4.07 15.20 0.83
C HIS A 157 -4.73 16.49 1.33
N LEU A 158 -5.40 16.47 2.49
CA LEU A 158 -6.14 17.62 2.99
C LEU A 158 -5.26 18.86 3.23
N SER A 159 -4.00 18.67 3.66
CA SER A 159 -3.03 19.77 3.85
C SER A 159 -2.57 20.41 2.54
N THR A 160 -2.64 19.69 1.42
CA THR A 160 -2.19 20.11 0.09
C THR A 160 -3.34 20.09 -0.92
N ALA A 161 -4.57 20.31 -0.46
CA ALA A 161 -5.78 20.09 -1.25
C ALA A 161 -5.79 20.92 -2.55
N SER A 162 -5.39 22.20 -2.48
CA SER A 162 -5.31 23.07 -3.66
C SER A 162 -4.30 22.59 -4.69
N GLY A 163 -3.11 22.17 -4.24
CA GLY A 163 -2.07 21.62 -5.12
C GLY A 163 -2.50 20.30 -5.76
N TYR A 164 -3.07 19.39 -4.97
CA TYR A 164 -3.55 18.10 -5.48
C TYR A 164 -4.70 18.25 -6.48
N ILE A 165 -5.61 19.21 -6.26
CA ILE A 165 -6.69 19.52 -7.22
C ILE A 165 -6.13 20.17 -8.50
N ALA A 166 -5.08 20.97 -8.40
CA ALA A 166 -4.45 21.58 -9.57
C ALA A 166 -3.75 20.54 -10.45
N GLU A 167 -3.07 19.55 -9.83
CA GLU A 167 -2.39 18.46 -10.53
C GLU A 167 -3.38 17.41 -11.06
N GLU A 168 -4.40 17.07 -10.28
CA GLU A 168 -5.41 16.05 -10.59
C GLU A 168 -6.82 16.65 -10.42
N PRO A 169 -7.38 17.35 -11.43
CA PRO A 169 -8.67 18.06 -11.31
C PRO A 169 -9.84 17.19 -10.88
N LEU A 170 -9.80 15.89 -11.16
CA LEU A 170 -10.81 14.92 -10.73
C LEU A 170 -10.81 14.68 -9.21
N ALA A 171 -9.72 15.03 -8.50
CA ALA A 171 -9.61 14.95 -7.05
C ALA A 171 -10.70 15.74 -6.30
N VAL A 172 -11.28 16.76 -6.94
CA VAL A 172 -12.43 17.51 -6.42
C VAL A 172 -13.58 16.56 -6.04
N ILE A 173 -13.81 15.51 -6.82
CA ILE A 173 -14.86 14.53 -6.53
C ILE A 173 -14.53 13.75 -5.26
N GLY A 174 -13.27 13.35 -5.05
CA GLY A 174 -12.82 12.73 -3.81
C GLY A 174 -13.04 13.63 -2.59
N PHE A 175 -12.74 14.94 -2.69
CA PHE A 175 -13.00 15.91 -1.63
C PHE A 175 -14.49 16.12 -1.36
N ILE A 176 -15.34 16.15 -2.39
CA ILE A 176 -16.79 16.19 -2.24
C ILE A 176 -17.29 14.94 -1.52
N LEU A 177 -16.82 13.76 -1.92
CA LEU A 177 -17.17 12.49 -1.25
C LEU A 177 -16.67 12.44 0.19
N LEU A 178 -15.52 13.02 0.49
CA LEU A 178 -15.02 13.16 1.85
C LEU A 178 -15.94 14.08 2.68
N ALA A 179 -16.31 15.25 2.15
CA ALA A 179 -17.23 16.17 2.82
C ALA A 179 -18.59 15.51 3.08
N LEU A 180 -19.16 14.83 2.08
CA LEU A 180 -20.39 14.05 2.22
C LEU A 180 -20.24 12.92 3.25
N THR A 181 -19.08 12.27 3.30
CA THR A 181 -18.79 11.23 4.29
C THR A 181 -18.75 11.80 5.71
N ILE A 182 -18.10 12.95 5.92
CA ILE A 182 -18.01 13.60 7.22
C ILE A 182 -19.40 14.07 7.67
N ILE A 183 -20.12 14.82 6.83
CA ILE A 183 -21.47 15.30 7.13
C ILE A 183 -22.41 14.11 7.38
N GLY A 184 -22.37 13.11 6.50
CA GLY A 184 -23.13 11.88 6.63
C GLY A 184 -22.80 11.13 7.91
N SER A 185 -21.54 11.14 8.37
CA SER A 185 -21.10 10.49 9.61
C SER A 185 -21.49 11.25 10.88
N ILE A 186 -21.60 12.57 10.81
CA ILE A 186 -22.19 13.39 11.90
C ILE A 186 -23.67 13.02 12.09
N LEU A 187 -24.39 12.79 11.00
CA LEU A 187 -25.80 12.41 11.06
C LEU A 187 -25.99 10.93 11.41
N TYR A 188 -25.29 10.04 10.72
CA TYR A 188 -25.49 8.59 10.78
C TYR A 188 -24.17 7.84 10.94
N ASP A 189 -24.11 6.91 11.89
CA ASP A 189 -22.90 6.11 12.12
C ASP A 189 -22.43 5.38 10.85
N ARG A 190 -21.13 5.45 10.57
CA ARG A 190 -20.44 4.66 9.54
C ARG A 190 -21.04 4.83 8.12
N PHE A 191 -21.53 6.04 7.80
CA PHE A 191 -22.22 6.37 6.54
C PHE A 191 -21.52 5.81 5.29
N PHE A 192 -20.23 6.12 5.09
CA PHE A 192 -19.50 5.67 3.91
C PHE A 192 -19.25 4.16 3.92
N CYS A 193 -18.85 3.59 5.06
CA CYS A 193 -18.63 2.14 5.20
C CYS A 193 -19.90 1.31 4.95
N LYS A 194 -21.08 1.93 5.13
CA LYS A 194 -22.38 1.31 4.98
C LYS A 194 -22.93 1.40 3.56
N TYR A 195 -22.71 2.53 2.87
CA TYR A 195 -23.36 2.83 1.60
C TYR A 195 -22.44 2.91 0.38
N LEU A 196 -21.17 3.28 0.53
CA LEU A 196 -20.32 3.63 -0.62
C LEU A 196 -18.98 2.89 -0.67
N CYS A 197 -18.49 2.34 0.45
CA CYS A 197 -17.15 1.77 0.53
C CYS A 197 -17.02 0.43 -0.24
N PRO A 198 -16.25 0.38 -1.35
CA PRO A 198 -16.07 -0.84 -2.14
C PRO A 198 -15.30 -1.92 -1.37
N ALA A 199 -14.24 -1.56 -0.63
CA ALA A 199 -13.54 -2.49 0.25
C ALA A 199 -14.47 -3.07 1.34
N GLY A 200 -15.38 -2.25 1.87
CA GLY A 200 -16.39 -2.69 2.82
C GLY A 200 -17.37 -3.70 2.22
N ALA A 201 -17.72 -3.57 0.93
CA ALA A 201 -18.53 -4.53 0.20
C ALA A 201 -17.78 -5.84 -0.02
N PHE A 202 -16.51 -5.78 -0.44
CA PHE A 202 -15.65 -6.94 -0.64
C PHE A 202 -15.54 -7.78 0.65
N TYR A 203 -15.23 -7.15 1.78
CA TYR A 203 -15.17 -7.85 3.07
C TYR A 203 -16.53 -8.33 3.58
N ALA A 204 -17.64 -7.73 3.14
CA ALA A 204 -18.99 -8.22 3.46
C ALA A 204 -19.30 -9.55 2.77
N ILE A 205 -18.83 -9.73 1.53
CA ILE A 205 -18.95 -10.98 0.79
C ILE A 205 -18.11 -12.07 1.46
N ILE A 206 -16.82 -11.80 1.67
CA ILE A 206 -15.87 -12.76 2.25
C ILE A 206 -16.24 -13.08 3.70
N GLY A 207 -16.60 -12.07 4.49
CA GLY A 207 -16.92 -12.24 5.90
C GLY A 207 -18.17 -13.05 6.19
N LYS A 208 -19.01 -13.36 5.18
CA LYS A 208 -20.24 -14.14 5.39
C LYS A 208 -19.96 -15.57 5.88
N ILE A 209 -18.84 -16.16 5.46
CA ILE A 209 -18.44 -17.51 5.84
C ILE A 209 -17.72 -17.59 7.19
N SER A 210 -17.36 -16.46 7.79
CA SER A 210 -16.58 -16.45 9.04
C SER A 210 -17.27 -17.19 10.18
N PRO A 211 -16.53 -18.02 10.95
CA PRO A 211 -17.06 -18.78 12.07
C PRO A 211 -17.39 -17.89 13.28
N THR A 212 -16.82 -16.69 13.35
CA THR A 212 -17.06 -15.74 14.45
C THR A 212 -18.36 -14.98 14.23
N ARG A 213 -19.32 -15.14 15.15
CA ARG A 213 -20.66 -14.51 15.10
C ARG A 213 -21.09 -14.05 16.49
N VAL A 214 -21.95 -13.03 16.53
CA VAL A 214 -22.69 -12.68 17.76
C VAL A 214 -23.94 -13.54 17.81
N GLU A 215 -24.15 -14.19 18.93
CA GLU A 215 -25.31 -15.03 19.22
C GLU A 215 -26.06 -14.52 20.44
N ARG A 216 -27.38 -14.62 20.37
CA ARG A 216 -28.30 -14.25 21.43
C ARG A 216 -28.85 -15.51 22.07
N ASN A 217 -28.85 -15.54 23.40
CA ASN A 217 -29.58 -16.52 24.18
C ASN A 217 -30.97 -15.96 24.48
N ASP A 218 -32.02 -16.57 23.92
CA ASP A 218 -33.41 -16.12 24.06
C ASP A 218 -33.89 -16.24 25.51
N ASP A 219 -33.54 -17.34 26.20
CA ASP A 219 -33.93 -17.61 27.59
C ASP A 219 -33.40 -16.56 28.58
N LEU A 220 -32.28 -15.91 28.24
CA LEU A 220 -31.69 -14.85 29.05
C LEU A 220 -32.07 -13.45 28.55
N CYS A 221 -32.55 -13.30 27.32
CA CYS A 221 -32.78 -11.98 26.73
C CYS A 221 -34.00 -11.30 27.34
N ILE A 222 -33.82 -10.07 27.83
CA ILE A 222 -34.92 -9.25 28.37
C ILE A 222 -35.54 -8.30 27.33
N HIS A 223 -35.24 -8.48 26.04
CA HIS A 223 -35.77 -7.68 24.93
C HIS A 223 -35.69 -6.14 25.11
N CYS A 224 -34.67 -5.63 25.80
CA CYS A 224 -34.53 -4.19 26.10
C CYS A 224 -34.10 -3.31 24.89
N HIS A 225 -33.82 -3.92 23.74
CA HIS A 225 -33.32 -3.29 22.50
C HIS A 225 -32.03 -2.45 22.64
N ALA A 226 -31.28 -2.56 23.74
CA ALA A 226 -30.03 -1.82 23.95
C ALA A 226 -28.98 -2.15 22.88
N CYS A 227 -28.88 -3.41 22.46
CA CYS A 227 -27.98 -3.87 21.40
C CYS A 227 -28.32 -3.27 20.02
N ASN A 228 -29.60 -3.13 19.68
CA ASN A 228 -30.04 -2.48 18.42
C ASN A 228 -29.61 -1.01 18.43
N LYS A 229 -29.85 -0.32 19.55
CA LYS A 229 -29.47 1.09 19.74
C LYS A 229 -27.96 1.32 19.71
N ALA A 230 -27.16 0.34 20.12
CA ALA A 230 -25.70 0.44 20.11
C ALA A 230 -25.04 0.03 18.78
N CYS A 231 -25.74 -0.72 17.91
CA CYS A 231 -25.15 -1.23 16.68
C CYS A 231 -24.92 -0.11 15.65
N PRO A 232 -23.65 0.25 15.32
CA PRO A 232 -23.34 1.39 14.45
C PRO A 232 -23.81 1.19 13.00
N VAL A 233 -24.11 -0.03 12.59
CA VAL A 233 -24.56 -0.37 11.24
C VAL A 233 -26.06 -0.71 11.18
N ASN A 234 -26.82 -0.38 12.23
CA ASN A 234 -28.28 -0.54 12.32
C ASN A 234 -28.74 -1.98 12.00
N ILE A 235 -28.12 -2.97 12.65
CA ILE A 235 -28.62 -4.34 12.63
C ILE A 235 -29.59 -4.51 13.80
N GLU A 236 -30.73 -5.15 13.53
CA GLU A 236 -31.67 -5.61 14.56
C GLU A 236 -31.09 -6.84 15.29
N VAL A 237 -30.09 -6.61 16.13
CA VAL A 237 -29.36 -7.65 16.88
C VAL A 237 -30.28 -8.45 17.80
N GLU A 238 -31.25 -7.80 18.45
CA GLU A 238 -32.16 -8.47 19.38
C GLU A 238 -33.14 -9.42 18.67
N LYS A 239 -33.52 -9.18 17.42
CA LYS A 239 -34.38 -10.12 16.66
C LYS A 239 -33.62 -11.33 16.12
N ALA A 240 -32.29 -11.26 16.03
CA ALA A 240 -31.46 -12.31 15.47
C ALA A 240 -30.96 -13.27 16.57
N VAL A 241 -31.31 -14.55 16.51
CA VAL A 241 -30.66 -15.59 17.34
C VAL A 241 -29.16 -15.64 17.05
N GLN A 242 -28.80 -15.52 15.78
CA GLN A 242 -27.42 -15.38 15.34
C GLN A 242 -27.32 -14.24 14.32
N VAL A 243 -26.41 -13.29 14.54
CA VAL A 243 -26.24 -12.13 13.68
C VAL A 243 -25.56 -12.56 12.37
N ASN A 244 -26.35 -12.83 11.33
CA ASN A 244 -25.87 -13.26 10.01
C ASN A 244 -25.76 -12.16 8.95
N SER A 245 -26.02 -10.91 9.34
CA SER A 245 -25.88 -9.78 8.44
C SER A 245 -24.42 -9.58 7.98
N ALA A 246 -24.22 -9.46 6.68
CA ALA A 246 -22.95 -9.08 6.06
C ALA A 246 -22.51 -7.64 6.41
N GLU A 247 -23.42 -6.84 6.99
CA GLU A 247 -23.08 -5.52 7.52
C GLU A 247 -22.36 -5.56 8.85
N CYS A 248 -22.37 -6.69 9.56
CA CYS A 248 -21.73 -6.78 10.87
C CYS A 248 -20.22 -6.57 10.76
N ILE A 249 -19.74 -5.42 11.27
CA ILE A 249 -18.32 -5.07 11.38
C ILE A 249 -17.61 -5.69 12.59
N ASN A 250 -18.29 -6.62 13.28
CA ASN A 250 -17.78 -7.33 14.46
C ASN A 250 -17.16 -6.42 15.53
N CYS A 251 -17.69 -5.20 15.71
CA CYS A 251 -17.16 -4.21 16.68
C CYS A 251 -17.47 -4.55 18.15
N ASN A 252 -18.42 -5.47 18.39
CA ASN A 252 -18.85 -5.98 19.68
C ASN A 252 -19.59 -4.98 20.61
N ASP A 253 -19.98 -3.80 20.13
CA ASP A 253 -20.74 -2.83 20.94
C ASP A 253 -22.05 -3.39 21.50
N CYS A 254 -22.74 -4.21 20.71
CA CYS A 254 -23.98 -4.86 21.11
C CYS A 254 -23.81 -5.80 22.32
N VAL A 255 -22.69 -6.53 22.39
CA VAL A 255 -22.34 -7.41 23.50
C VAL A 255 -21.93 -6.58 24.72
N LEU A 256 -21.15 -5.52 24.52
CA LEU A 256 -20.63 -4.68 25.60
C LEU A 256 -21.71 -3.88 26.33
N VAL A 257 -22.75 -3.45 25.61
CA VAL A 257 -23.89 -2.70 26.17
C VAL A 257 -24.97 -3.60 26.79
N CYS A 258 -24.94 -4.90 26.54
CA CYS A 258 -25.99 -5.80 26.99
C CYS A 258 -26.07 -5.80 28.53
N PRO A 259 -27.23 -5.44 29.13
CA PRO A 259 -27.34 -5.34 30.58
C PRO A 259 -27.43 -6.71 31.27
N LYS A 260 -27.82 -7.76 30.53
CA LYS A 260 -27.92 -9.12 31.04
C LYS A 260 -26.71 -9.94 30.59
N GLU A 261 -25.90 -10.37 31.55
CA GLU A 261 -24.73 -11.20 31.28
C GLU A 261 -25.15 -12.54 30.66
N GLY A 262 -24.42 -12.99 29.63
CA GLY A 262 -24.71 -14.23 28.88
C GLY A 262 -25.85 -14.14 27.84
N ALA A 263 -26.64 -13.06 27.84
CA ALA A 263 -27.74 -12.91 26.87
C ALA A 263 -27.26 -12.64 25.43
N LEU A 264 -26.08 -12.03 25.28
CA LEU A 264 -25.42 -11.79 24.00
C LEU A 264 -23.94 -12.13 24.12
N GLU A 265 -23.46 -13.01 23.25
CA GLU A 265 -22.09 -13.52 23.29
C GLU A 265 -21.48 -13.59 21.90
N ILE A 266 -20.15 -13.55 21.83
CA ILE A 266 -19.42 -13.80 20.59
C ILE A 266 -19.01 -15.27 20.61
N LYS A 267 -19.46 -16.03 19.64
CA LYS A 267 -19.01 -17.41 19.44
C LYS A 267 -18.14 -17.48 18.20
N SER A 268 -16.99 -18.14 18.34
CA SER A 268 -16.20 -18.58 17.20
C SER A 268 -16.19 -20.10 17.22
N PHE A 269 -16.70 -20.71 16.15
CA PHE A 269 -17.03 -22.12 16.11
C PHE A 269 -18.00 -22.50 17.26
N LYS A 270 -17.52 -23.20 18.29
CA LYS A 270 -18.31 -23.60 19.47
C LYS A 270 -17.84 -22.93 20.77
N LYS A 271 -16.83 -22.05 20.70
CA LYS A 271 -16.24 -21.42 21.89
C LYS A 271 -16.76 -20.00 22.05
N ILE A 272 -17.15 -19.66 23.27
CA ILE A 272 -17.50 -18.30 23.67
C ILE A 272 -16.20 -17.53 23.87
N ILE A 273 -16.08 -16.38 23.21
CA ILE A 273 -14.89 -15.55 23.25
C ILE A 273 -15.26 -14.16 23.74
N HIS A 274 -14.49 -13.64 24.70
CA HIS A 274 -14.71 -12.30 25.22
C HIS A 274 -14.28 -11.21 24.20
N PRO A 275 -14.97 -10.05 24.13
CA PRO A 275 -14.61 -8.96 23.22
C PRO A 275 -13.12 -8.53 23.24
N ILE A 276 -12.49 -8.49 24.42
CA ILE A 276 -11.05 -8.19 24.56
C ILE A 276 -10.19 -9.21 23.82
N ALA A 277 -10.50 -10.50 23.96
CA ALA A 277 -9.73 -11.56 23.31
C ALA A 277 -9.86 -11.46 21.78
N ILE A 278 -11.06 -11.16 21.25
CA ILE A 278 -11.23 -10.90 19.81
C ILE A 278 -10.38 -9.69 19.38
N LEU A 279 -10.41 -8.59 20.13
CA LEU A 279 -9.61 -7.41 19.81
C LEU A 279 -8.12 -7.72 19.79
N LEU A 280 -7.60 -8.40 20.83
CA LEU A 280 -6.19 -8.79 20.91
C LEU A 280 -5.79 -9.76 19.78
N MET A 281 -6.65 -10.71 19.43
CA MET A 281 -6.38 -11.61 18.29
C MET A 281 -6.36 -10.86 16.96
N VAL A 282 -7.31 -9.93 16.73
CA VAL A 282 -7.36 -9.14 15.49
C VAL A 282 -6.15 -8.19 15.39
N VAL A 283 -5.84 -7.47 16.46
CA VAL A 283 -4.68 -6.57 16.53
C VAL A 283 -3.38 -7.35 16.42
N GLY A 284 -3.24 -8.43 17.18
CA GLY A 284 -2.05 -9.29 17.16
C GLY A 284 -1.83 -9.96 15.81
N LEU A 285 -2.88 -10.46 15.17
CA LEU A 285 -2.77 -11.01 13.81
C LEU A 285 -2.40 -9.92 12.81
N PHE A 286 -2.99 -8.73 12.91
CA PHE A 286 -2.71 -7.63 11.99
C PHE A 286 -1.26 -7.13 12.10
N PHE A 287 -0.88 -6.61 13.27
CA PHE A 287 0.46 -6.05 13.47
C PHE A 287 1.55 -7.12 13.57
N GLY A 288 1.22 -8.31 14.09
CA GLY A 288 2.17 -9.42 14.13
C GLY A 288 2.55 -9.90 12.74
N THR A 289 1.60 -9.99 11.81
CA THR A 289 1.90 -10.34 10.41
C THR A 289 2.71 -9.26 9.72
N ILE A 290 2.38 -7.98 9.93
CA ILE A 290 3.14 -6.85 9.39
C ILE A 290 4.58 -6.87 9.92
N PHE A 291 4.76 -7.06 11.22
CA PHE A 291 6.08 -7.12 11.85
C PHE A 291 6.92 -8.29 11.30
N ILE A 292 6.32 -9.48 11.15
CA ILE A 292 7.01 -10.63 10.53
C ILE A 292 7.40 -10.31 9.09
N ALA A 293 6.49 -9.74 8.31
CA ALA A 293 6.75 -9.38 6.91
C ALA A 293 7.83 -8.29 6.78
N ASP A 294 7.91 -7.36 7.73
CA ASP A 294 8.95 -6.32 7.80
C ASP A 294 10.32 -6.92 8.13
N VAL A 295 10.41 -7.73 9.19
CA VAL A 295 11.67 -8.40 9.60
C VAL A 295 12.19 -9.36 8.52
N THR A 296 11.30 -9.96 7.74
CA THR A 296 11.68 -10.85 6.62
C THR A 296 11.97 -10.10 5.32
N GLY A 297 11.82 -8.77 5.30
CA GLY A 297 12.08 -7.92 4.12
C GLY A 297 10.99 -7.95 3.04
N TYR A 298 9.86 -8.63 3.29
CA TYR A 298 8.73 -8.72 2.36
C TYR A 298 7.76 -7.55 2.48
N TYR A 299 7.78 -6.80 3.59
CA TYR A 299 6.93 -5.62 3.80
C TYR A 299 7.68 -4.34 3.46
N GLN A 300 7.65 -3.94 2.20
CA GLN A 300 8.15 -2.64 1.77
C GLN A 300 6.93 -1.73 1.57
N THR A 301 6.90 -0.60 2.27
CA THR A 301 5.89 0.47 2.12
C THR A 301 6.47 1.71 1.45
N MET A 302 7.79 1.74 1.33
CA MET A 302 8.58 2.71 0.61
C MET A 302 9.25 2.00 -0.58
N PRO A 303 9.56 2.72 -1.67
CA PRO A 303 10.35 2.15 -2.74
C PRO A 303 11.71 1.73 -2.19
N SER A 304 12.20 0.56 -2.59
CA SER A 304 13.59 0.16 -2.35
C SER A 304 14.49 1.33 -2.71
N ALA A 305 15.32 1.78 -1.77
CA ALA A 305 16.41 2.68 -2.11
C ALA A 305 17.20 2.03 -3.25
N LEU A 306 17.45 2.79 -4.32
CA LEU A 306 18.33 2.32 -5.40
C LEU A 306 19.63 1.86 -4.74
N LYS A 307 20.01 0.61 -4.95
CA LYS A 307 21.34 0.15 -4.53
C LYS A 307 22.36 1.02 -5.26
N GLU A 308 23.39 1.50 -4.58
CA GLU A 308 24.46 2.30 -5.19
C GLU A 308 24.96 1.61 -6.48
N GLY A 309 24.77 2.27 -7.63
CA GLY A 309 25.16 1.76 -8.94
C GLY A 309 24.07 1.09 -9.79
N GLN A 310 22.82 0.98 -9.32
CA GLN A 310 21.72 0.47 -10.15
C GLN A 310 21.18 1.55 -11.09
N ILE A 311 21.42 1.39 -12.39
CA ILE A 311 20.90 2.25 -13.45
C ILE A 311 19.44 1.84 -13.75
N ILE A 312 18.49 2.75 -13.50
CA ILE A 312 17.07 2.58 -13.88
C ILE A 312 16.78 3.28 -15.22
N SER A 313 15.73 2.86 -15.92
CA SER A 313 15.31 3.54 -17.15
C SER A 313 14.56 4.84 -16.84
N LEU A 314 14.52 5.78 -17.81
CA LEU A 314 13.74 7.02 -17.69
C LEU A 314 12.25 6.76 -17.36
N SER A 315 11.71 5.62 -17.80
CA SER A 315 10.34 5.19 -17.50
C SER A 315 10.10 4.86 -16.01
N GLU A 316 11.14 4.52 -15.26
CA GLU A 316 11.08 4.14 -13.84
C GLU A 316 11.32 5.31 -12.87
N ILE A 317 11.78 6.47 -13.37
CA ILE A 317 11.96 7.69 -12.56
C ILE A 317 10.63 8.04 -11.88
N LYS A 318 10.58 8.23 -10.58
CA LYS A 318 9.32 8.60 -9.91
C LYS A 318 9.17 10.11 -9.79
N GLY A 319 7.94 10.61 -9.73
CA GLY A 319 7.67 12.06 -9.68
C GLY A 319 8.29 12.79 -8.47
N TYR A 320 8.66 12.09 -7.41
CA TYR A 320 9.34 12.67 -6.25
C TYR A 320 10.86 12.79 -6.40
N PHE A 321 11.46 12.20 -7.45
CA PHE A 321 12.90 12.36 -7.71
C PHE A 321 13.16 13.82 -8.07
N THR A 322 14.27 14.39 -7.59
CA THR A 322 14.79 15.62 -8.19
C THR A 322 15.38 15.32 -9.57
N ILE A 323 15.58 16.34 -10.40
CA ILE A 323 16.21 16.15 -11.71
C ILE A 323 17.64 15.62 -11.56
N GLU A 324 18.33 16.06 -10.50
CA GLU A 324 19.64 15.56 -10.11
C GLU A 324 19.59 14.09 -9.66
N ASP A 325 18.63 13.71 -8.82
CA ASP A 325 18.45 12.31 -8.39
C ASP A 325 18.11 11.41 -9.58
N ALA A 326 17.33 11.91 -10.54
CA ALA A 326 16.98 11.18 -11.75
C ALA A 326 18.18 10.96 -12.66
N ALA A 327 19.07 11.95 -12.80
CA ALA A 327 20.32 11.80 -13.55
C ALA A 327 21.23 10.73 -12.91
N ILE A 328 21.39 10.79 -11.58
CA ILE A 328 22.16 9.81 -10.81
C ILE A 328 21.54 8.40 -10.95
N ALA A 329 20.22 8.31 -10.83
CA ALA A 329 19.50 7.04 -10.88
C ALA A 329 19.51 6.39 -12.27
N THR A 330 19.49 7.18 -13.33
CA THR A 330 19.48 6.68 -14.72
C THR A 330 20.86 6.54 -15.35
N GLY A 331 21.92 6.96 -14.64
CA GLY A 331 23.29 7.02 -15.18
C GLY A 331 23.43 8.00 -16.35
N LEU A 332 22.42 8.84 -16.61
CA LEU A 332 22.43 9.86 -17.66
C LEU A 332 23.05 11.14 -17.12
N SER A 333 23.68 11.92 -18.01
CA SER A 333 24.08 13.27 -17.67
C SER A 333 22.85 14.15 -17.40
N LEU A 334 23.05 15.19 -16.59
CA LEU A 334 21.98 16.14 -16.27
C LEU A 334 21.38 16.73 -17.56
N GLU A 335 22.21 17.04 -18.56
CA GLU A 335 21.76 17.59 -19.84
C GLU A 335 20.92 16.60 -20.66
N GLU A 336 21.26 15.31 -20.64
CA GLU A 336 20.48 14.27 -21.30
C GLU A 336 19.11 14.08 -20.64
N VAL A 337 19.02 14.20 -19.32
CA VAL A 337 17.72 14.16 -18.62
C VAL A 337 16.86 15.35 -19.03
N TYR A 338 17.41 16.57 -19.06
CA TYR A 338 16.67 17.75 -19.50
C TYR A 338 16.18 17.60 -20.95
N GLN A 339 17.02 17.07 -21.83
CA GLN A 339 16.68 16.90 -23.25
C GLN A 339 15.66 15.78 -23.47
N LYS A 340 15.86 14.60 -22.87
CA LYS A 340 14.97 13.44 -23.07
C LYS A 340 13.61 13.61 -22.42
N MET A 341 13.54 14.35 -21.32
CA MET A 341 12.30 14.64 -20.61
C MET A 341 11.64 15.96 -21.05
N ASP A 342 12.20 16.66 -22.06
CA ASP A 342 11.67 17.95 -22.55
C ASP A 342 11.55 19.03 -21.45
N ILE A 343 12.51 19.04 -20.52
CA ILE A 343 12.55 19.99 -19.39
C ILE A 343 13.32 21.25 -19.80
N PRO A 344 12.74 22.45 -19.67
CA PRO A 344 13.46 23.70 -19.92
C PRO A 344 14.63 23.89 -18.96
N LYS A 345 15.77 24.38 -19.48
CA LYS A 345 16.97 24.70 -18.66
C LYS A 345 16.72 25.77 -17.58
N SER A 346 15.59 26.46 -17.61
CA SER A 346 15.18 27.43 -16.59
C SER A 346 14.72 26.78 -15.27
N VAL A 347 14.45 25.48 -15.26
CA VAL A 347 14.00 24.74 -14.08
C VAL A 347 15.22 24.30 -13.26
N SER A 348 15.21 24.56 -11.95
CA SER A 348 16.31 24.17 -11.05
C SER A 348 16.49 22.64 -11.01
N LYS A 349 17.74 22.17 -10.99
CA LYS A 349 18.09 20.74 -10.90
C LYS A 349 17.60 20.04 -9.63
N SER A 350 17.33 20.81 -8.58
CA SER A 350 16.78 20.33 -7.30
C SER A 350 15.26 20.22 -7.28
N THR A 351 14.58 20.65 -8.35
CA THR A 351 13.12 20.59 -8.46
C THR A 351 12.69 19.14 -8.59
N GLN A 352 11.63 18.74 -7.87
CA GLN A 352 11.04 17.41 -8.03
C GLN A 352 10.36 17.31 -9.39
N MET A 353 10.47 16.16 -10.04
CA MET A 353 9.92 15.92 -11.37
C MET A 353 8.42 16.25 -11.49
N LYS A 354 7.63 15.99 -10.43
CA LYS A 354 6.20 16.30 -10.37
C LYS A 354 5.90 17.81 -10.25
N GLU A 355 6.83 18.60 -9.73
CA GLU A 355 6.68 20.04 -9.48
C GLU A 355 7.10 20.89 -10.68
N ILE A 356 7.64 20.27 -11.74
CA ILE A 356 8.04 20.96 -12.96
C ILE A 356 6.84 21.63 -13.65
N SER A 357 5.66 21.00 -13.59
CA SER A 357 4.39 21.53 -14.13
C SER A 357 3.97 22.86 -13.47
N GLN A 358 4.42 23.12 -12.24
CA GLN A 358 4.13 24.37 -11.53
C GLN A 358 5.02 25.53 -12.01
N GLN A 359 6.18 25.22 -12.59
CA GLN A 359 7.13 26.22 -13.12
C GLN A 359 7.03 26.36 -14.65
N VAL A 360 6.55 25.32 -15.34
CA VAL A 360 6.44 25.26 -16.80
C VAL A 360 5.00 24.92 -17.18
N SER A 361 4.26 25.94 -17.62
CA SER A 361 2.87 25.79 -18.05
C SER A 361 2.76 24.83 -19.24
N GLY A 362 2.01 23.74 -19.09
CA GLY A 362 1.80 22.74 -20.13
C GLY A 362 2.78 21.56 -20.11
N TYR A 363 3.68 21.50 -19.12
CA TYR A 363 4.54 20.34 -18.90
C TYR A 363 3.78 19.23 -18.17
N ASP A 364 3.74 18.04 -18.77
CA ASP A 364 3.16 16.81 -18.19
C ASP A 364 4.27 15.78 -18.02
N PHE A 365 4.56 15.43 -16.77
CA PHE A 365 5.63 14.50 -16.42
C PHE A 365 5.38 13.10 -16.96
N ASP A 366 4.15 12.59 -16.89
CA ASP A 366 3.83 11.25 -17.36
C ASP A 366 3.92 11.19 -18.90
N ALA A 367 3.47 12.24 -19.59
CA ALA A 367 3.64 12.36 -21.05
C ALA A 367 5.12 12.48 -21.46
N ALA A 368 5.93 13.23 -20.70
CA ALA A 368 7.36 13.36 -20.92
C ALA A 368 8.10 12.01 -20.78
N LYS A 369 7.73 11.20 -19.78
CA LYS A 369 8.27 9.83 -19.60
C LYS A 369 7.97 8.91 -20.77
N VAL A 370 6.74 8.95 -21.29
CA VAL A 370 6.34 8.15 -22.46
C VAL A 370 7.18 8.56 -23.67
N LYS A 371 7.33 9.86 -23.92
CA LYS A 371 8.19 10.39 -25.01
C LYS A 371 9.67 10.03 -24.85
N ALA A 372 10.17 9.98 -23.62
CA ALA A 372 11.56 9.65 -23.31
C ALA A 372 11.94 8.17 -23.54
N GLY A 373 10.99 7.33 -24.02
CA GLY A 373 11.20 5.92 -24.34
C GLY A 373 10.32 4.94 -23.57
N GLY A 374 9.22 5.39 -22.96
CA GLY A 374 8.25 4.53 -22.27
C GLY A 374 7.20 3.96 -23.24
N THR A 375 7.42 2.77 -23.78
CA THR A 375 6.31 1.91 -24.19
C THR A 375 5.90 1.06 -22.99
N ASP A 376 4.60 0.98 -22.70
CA ASP A 376 4.01 0.09 -21.69
C ASP A 376 4.11 -1.38 -22.10
N VAL A 377 5.32 -1.88 -22.27
CA VAL A 377 5.62 -3.31 -22.48
C VAL A 377 6.61 -3.71 -21.39
N PRO A 378 6.25 -4.66 -20.50
CA PRO A 378 7.18 -5.15 -19.49
C PRO A 378 8.39 -5.76 -20.18
N ALA A 379 9.57 -5.56 -19.59
CA ALA A 379 10.74 -6.35 -19.91
C ALA A 379 10.37 -7.84 -19.74
N GLN A 380 10.14 -8.53 -20.85
CA GLN A 380 10.23 -9.98 -20.87
C GLN A 380 11.68 -10.32 -20.61
N GLU A 381 11.93 -11.17 -19.61
CA GLU A 381 13.14 -11.99 -19.54
C GLU A 381 13.26 -12.74 -20.86
N THR A 382 14.04 -12.19 -21.79
CA THR A 382 14.41 -12.92 -23.00
C THR A 382 15.66 -13.71 -22.67
N ILE A 383 15.43 -14.95 -22.24
CA ILE A 383 16.42 -16.01 -22.32
C ILE A 383 16.77 -16.19 -23.81
N ASN A 384 18.06 -16.02 -24.09
CA ASN A 384 18.71 -16.07 -25.38
C ASN A 384 18.46 -17.40 -26.13
N PRO A 385 18.49 -17.40 -27.48
CA PRO A 385 19.33 -18.40 -28.11
C PRO A 385 20.20 -17.88 -29.27
N ASN A 386 21.50 -18.03 -29.06
CA ASN A 386 22.53 -18.41 -30.04
C ASN A 386 23.22 -17.31 -30.91
N PRO A 387 24.46 -17.57 -31.38
CA PRO A 387 25.60 -16.70 -31.11
C PRO A 387 26.35 -16.35 -32.40
N ALA A 388 26.48 -15.08 -32.74
CA ALA A 388 27.42 -14.70 -33.77
C ALA A 388 27.89 -13.27 -33.55
N ASN A 389 29.20 -13.14 -33.37
CA ASN A 389 30.00 -11.93 -33.55
C ASN A 389 29.41 -10.65 -32.98
N ASN A 390 29.88 -10.26 -31.80
CA ASN A 390 30.27 -8.87 -31.57
C ASN A 390 31.31 -8.82 -30.46
N SER A 391 32.46 -8.22 -30.77
CA SER A 391 33.52 -7.90 -29.83
C SER A 391 32.98 -7.00 -28.73
N VAL A 392 32.77 -7.56 -27.54
CA VAL A 392 32.38 -6.81 -26.34
C VAL A 392 33.58 -5.97 -25.90
N LYS A 393 33.49 -4.65 -26.09
CA LYS A 393 34.38 -3.71 -25.42
C LYS A 393 33.96 -3.60 -23.96
N VAL A 394 34.76 -4.15 -23.07
CA VAL A 394 34.55 -4.09 -21.62
C VAL A 394 35.19 -2.80 -21.12
N ASP A 395 34.45 -1.96 -20.38
CA ASP A 395 35.04 -0.78 -19.76
C ASP A 395 35.91 -1.20 -18.56
N LEU A 396 37.23 -1.13 -18.75
CA LEU A 396 38.24 -1.57 -17.78
C LEU A 396 38.76 -0.44 -16.89
N SER A 397 38.19 0.77 -16.99
CA SER A 397 38.65 1.95 -16.24
C SER A 397 38.53 1.80 -14.72
N GLY A 398 37.62 0.94 -14.25
CA GLY A 398 37.39 0.64 -12.83
C GLY A 398 38.35 -0.35 -12.18
N ILE A 399 39.09 -1.16 -12.96
CA ILE A 399 39.95 -2.22 -12.41
C ILE A 399 41.25 -1.62 -11.87
N LYS A 400 41.42 -1.61 -10.55
CA LYS A 400 42.65 -1.15 -9.87
C LYS A 400 43.55 -2.33 -9.54
N GLY A 401 44.87 -2.12 -9.60
CA GLY A 401 45.86 -3.15 -9.26
C GLY A 401 45.78 -3.64 -7.80
N SER A 402 45.16 -2.86 -6.91
CA SER A 402 44.94 -3.21 -5.50
C SER A 402 43.75 -4.15 -5.26
N MET A 403 42.86 -4.33 -6.23
CA MET A 403 41.71 -5.22 -6.10
C MET A 403 42.15 -6.68 -6.17
N THR A 404 41.45 -7.56 -5.46
CA THR A 404 41.59 -9.02 -5.66
C THR A 404 40.94 -9.46 -6.96
N ILE A 405 41.34 -10.61 -7.51
CA ILE A 405 40.72 -11.18 -8.72
C ILE A 405 39.22 -11.36 -8.54
N ARG A 406 38.77 -11.77 -7.35
CA ARG A 406 37.33 -11.87 -7.03
C ARG A 406 36.61 -10.53 -7.07
N GLU A 407 37.15 -9.50 -6.41
CA GLU A 407 36.56 -8.15 -6.42
C GLU A 407 36.54 -7.54 -7.82
N ALA A 408 37.58 -7.82 -8.63
CA ALA A 408 37.66 -7.39 -10.01
C ALA A 408 36.60 -8.07 -10.90
N ALA A 409 36.38 -9.38 -10.73
CA ALA A 409 35.32 -10.12 -11.41
C ALA A 409 33.92 -9.63 -11.01
N GLU A 410 33.69 -9.40 -9.71
CA GLU A 410 32.45 -8.85 -9.18
C GLU A 410 32.19 -7.42 -9.72
N SER A 411 33.23 -6.59 -9.83
CA SER A 411 33.08 -5.22 -10.36
C SER A 411 32.66 -5.17 -11.83
N LEU A 412 32.89 -6.23 -12.60
CA LEU A 412 32.46 -6.38 -13.99
C LEU A 412 31.18 -7.23 -14.12
N ASN A 413 30.57 -7.66 -13.01
CA ASN A 413 29.46 -8.62 -12.99
C ASN A 413 29.74 -9.90 -13.80
N MET A 414 30.99 -10.39 -13.77
CA MET A 414 31.43 -11.59 -14.50
C MET A 414 31.63 -12.78 -13.56
N ASP A 415 31.34 -13.99 -14.04
CA ASP A 415 31.72 -15.21 -13.32
C ASP A 415 33.25 -15.33 -13.24
N GLN A 416 33.76 -15.92 -12.16
CA GLN A 416 35.21 -16.04 -11.97
C GLN A 416 35.88 -16.81 -13.11
N LYS A 417 35.26 -17.85 -13.67
CA LYS A 417 35.86 -18.59 -14.79
C LYS A 417 35.94 -17.75 -16.06
N GLU A 418 34.93 -16.92 -16.29
CA GLU A 418 34.87 -16.02 -17.43
C GLU A 418 35.92 -14.91 -17.30
N PHE A 419 36.08 -14.37 -16.08
CA PHE A 419 37.11 -13.38 -15.76
C PHE A 419 38.53 -13.94 -15.94
N TYR A 420 38.81 -15.15 -15.44
CA TYR A 420 40.12 -15.80 -15.62
C TYR A 420 40.44 -16.01 -17.10
N THR A 421 39.45 -16.38 -17.90
CA THR A 421 39.61 -16.56 -19.35
C THR A 421 39.88 -15.24 -20.04
N LEU A 422 39.11 -14.19 -19.73
CA LEU A 422 39.23 -12.86 -20.33
C LEU A 422 40.58 -12.22 -20.01
N PHE A 423 41.01 -12.29 -18.75
CA PHE A 423 42.27 -11.72 -18.27
C PHE A 423 43.47 -12.66 -18.45
N LYS A 424 43.29 -13.83 -19.07
CA LYS A 424 44.33 -14.85 -19.30
C LYS A 424 45.07 -15.26 -18.01
N ILE A 425 44.32 -15.41 -16.92
CA ILE A 425 44.85 -15.82 -15.61
C ILE A 425 44.75 -17.35 -15.52
N PRO A 426 45.86 -18.06 -15.23
CA PRO A 426 45.85 -19.49 -14.95
C PRO A 426 44.96 -19.86 -13.75
N GLY A 427 44.25 -21.00 -13.85
CA GLY A 427 43.27 -21.43 -12.84
C GLY A 427 43.84 -21.86 -11.48
N ASP A 428 45.16 -21.99 -11.38
CA ASP A 428 45.92 -22.27 -10.16
C ASP A 428 46.23 -21.01 -9.33
N VAL A 429 45.97 -19.81 -9.86
CA VAL A 429 46.10 -18.54 -9.13
C VAL A 429 44.91 -18.36 -8.17
N PRO A 430 45.13 -18.19 -6.85
CA PRO A 430 44.03 -17.99 -5.90
C PRO A 430 43.24 -16.71 -6.18
N ALA A 431 41.90 -16.77 -6.10
CA ALA A 431 41.01 -15.64 -6.37
C ALA A 431 41.17 -14.44 -5.41
N GLN A 432 41.84 -14.65 -4.28
CA GLN A 432 42.18 -13.63 -3.27
C GLN A 432 43.45 -12.83 -3.65
N THR A 433 44.16 -13.23 -4.72
CA THR A 433 45.38 -12.56 -5.15
C THR A 433 45.05 -11.18 -5.70
N GLN A 434 45.82 -10.17 -5.32
CA GLN A 434 45.67 -8.81 -5.87
C GLN A 434 46.12 -8.77 -7.33
N MET A 435 45.38 -8.05 -8.18
CA MET A 435 45.64 -7.99 -9.63
C MET A 435 47.07 -7.56 -9.98
N LYS A 436 47.69 -6.69 -9.18
CA LYS A 436 49.10 -6.25 -9.38
C LYS A 436 50.14 -7.33 -9.03
N ASN A 437 49.80 -8.30 -8.18
CA ASN A 437 50.71 -9.34 -7.69
C ASN A 437 50.63 -10.63 -8.55
N ILE A 438 49.77 -10.69 -9.57
CA ILE A 438 49.63 -11.87 -10.44
C ILE A 438 50.94 -12.17 -11.19
N GLY A 439 51.69 -11.13 -11.58
CA GLY A 439 52.99 -11.27 -12.25
C GLY A 439 54.08 -11.95 -11.40
N GLU A 440 53.90 -12.00 -10.08
CA GLU A 440 54.82 -12.71 -9.17
C GLU A 440 54.56 -14.23 -9.17
N LEU A 441 53.35 -14.65 -9.52
CA LEU A 441 52.91 -16.06 -9.55
C LEU A 441 52.89 -16.64 -10.98
N VAL A 442 52.75 -15.77 -11.99
CA VAL A 442 52.65 -16.16 -13.40
C VAL A 442 53.73 -15.41 -14.18
N SER A 443 54.80 -16.13 -14.51
CA SER A 443 55.93 -15.56 -15.27
C SER A 443 55.48 -15.00 -16.61
N GLY A 444 55.71 -13.70 -16.84
CA GLY A 444 55.35 -13.01 -18.08
C GLY A 444 53.96 -12.37 -18.08
N TYR A 445 53.23 -12.39 -16.96
CA TYR A 445 51.94 -11.71 -16.84
C TYR A 445 52.11 -10.22 -16.46
N ASN A 446 51.56 -9.31 -17.29
CA ASN A 446 51.52 -7.89 -17.00
C ASN A 446 50.08 -7.36 -17.13
N LEU A 447 49.53 -6.87 -16.02
CA LEU A 447 48.15 -6.40 -15.93
C LEU A 447 47.82 -5.26 -16.88
N ASP A 448 48.73 -4.30 -17.06
CA ASP A 448 48.48 -3.11 -17.87
C ASP A 448 48.50 -3.47 -19.37
N GLN A 449 49.40 -4.38 -19.78
CA GLN A 449 49.41 -4.94 -21.14
C GLN A 449 48.12 -5.71 -21.45
N VAL A 450 47.63 -6.52 -20.50
CA VAL A 450 46.37 -7.26 -20.68
C VAL A 450 45.18 -6.30 -20.78
N LYS A 451 45.14 -5.23 -19.98
CA LYS A 451 44.09 -4.20 -20.09
C LYS A 451 44.14 -3.45 -21.41
N GLU A 452 45.33 -3.18 -21.95
CA GLU A 452 45.50 -2.51 -23.24
C GLU A 452 45.03 -3.39 -24.41
N MET A 453 45.22 -4.72 -24.32
CA MET A 453 44.71 -5.67 -25.31
C MET A 453 43.19 -5.84 -25.29
N LEU A 454 42.51 -5.44 -24.21
CA LEU A 454 41.07 -5.64 -23.97
C LEU A 454 40.24 -4.35 -24.17
N LYS A 455 40.88 -3.20 -24.38
CA LYS A 455 40.24 -1.92 -24.79
C LYS A 455 39.93 -1.91 -26.29
#